data_AF-A0A2S8FWC9-F1
#
_entry.id   AF-A0A2S8FWC9-F1
#
_cell.length_a   1.000
_cell.length_b   1.000
_cell.length_c   1.000
_cell.angle_alpha   90.00
_cell.angle_beta   90.00
_cell.angle_gamma   90.00
#
_symmetry.space_group_name_H-M   'P 1'
#
loop_
_entity.id
_entity.type
_entity.pdbx_description
1 polymer ?
#
loop_
_entity_poly.entity_id
_entity_poly.type
_entity_poly.pdbx_seq_one_letter_code
_entity_poly.pdbx_strand_id
1 'polypeptide(L)'
;MKNVIRTCLILTFAVLVAMPVLAADKAEKKEKKAKGPANAGVFAVVNKIELTDKQKEQVAALKKEFGSKLAEANKAVALTDEQKAARKTATQEVKDKGLKGKEAREYVMGKVNLSSEQQEAQKELGALTQVVRTKLIAILTPEQKEAAGIKDAPVKKKKEKEAK
;
A
#
# COMPACT_ATOMS: atom_id res chain seq x y z
N MET A 1 -54.08 -2.66 -38.39
CA MET A 1 -52.95 -3.42 -37.78
C MET A 1 -51.63 -3.31 -38.54
N LYS A 2 -51.57 -2.99 -39.85
CA LYS A 2 -50.29 -2.86 -40.58
C LYS A 2 -49.47 -1.61 -40.20
N ASN A 3 -50.11 -0.54 -39.71
CA ASN A 3 -49.43 0.72 -39.41
C ASN A 3 -48.88 0.74 -37.97
N VAL A 4 -49.57 0.13 -37.00
CA VAL A 4 -49.12 0.06 -35.60
C VAL A 4 -47.88 -0.83 -35.44
N ILE A 5 -47.80 -1.93 -36.19
CA ILE A 5 -46.62 -2.81 -36.23
C ILE A 5 -45.42 -2.06 -36.83
N ARG A 6 -45.65 -1.21 -37.85
CA ARG A 6 -44.61 -0.38 -38.46
C ARG A 6 -44.09 0.71 -37.51
N THR A 7 -44.97 1.34 -36.73
CA THR A 7 -44.58 2.38 -35.77
C THR A 7 -43.80 1.81 -34.57
N CYS A 8 -44.17 0.62 -34.08
CA CYS A 8 -43.42 -0.08 -33.01
C CYS A 8 -42.04 -0.58 -33.47
N LEU A 9 -41.88 -0.94 -34.74
CA LEU A 9 -40.63 -1.46 -35.29
C LEU A 9 -39.62 -0.34 -35.62
N ILE A 10 -40.10 0.87 -35.94
CA ILE A 10 -39.24 2.06 -36.15
C ILE A 10 -38.77 2.64 -34.80
N LEU A 11 -39.62 2.62 -33.76
CA LEU A 11 -39.24 3.08 -32.42
C LEU A 11 -38.21 2.16 -31.71
N THR A 12 -38.19 0.86 -32.03
CA THR A 12 -37.17 -0.07 -31.52
C THR A 12 -35.85 0.01 -32.30
N PHE A 13 -35.86 0.39 -33.59
CA PHE A 13 -34.64 0.61 -34.37
C PHE A 13 -33.95 1.95 -34.06
N ALA A 14 -34.69 2.98 -33.62
CA ALA A 14 -34.15 4.29 -33.24
C ALA A 14 -33.47 4.33 -31.86
N VAL A 15 -33.77 3.38 -30.97
CA VAL A 15 -33.09 3.27 -29.65
C VAL A 15 -31.76 2.50 -29.77
N LEU A 16 -31.57 1.71 -30.84
CA LEU A 16 -30.37 0.87 -31.01
C LEU A 16 -29.17 1.60 -31.64
N VAL A 17 -29.35 2.81 -32.19
CA VAL A 17 -28.26 3.60 -32.82
C VAL A 17 -27.67 4.65 -31.86
N ALA A 18 -28.25 4.82 -30.67
CA ALA A 18 -27.83 5.86 -29.72
C ALA A 18 -26.75 5.44 -28.70
N MET A 19 -26.25 4.20 -28.71
CA MET A 19 -25.10 3.79 -27.87
C MET A 19 -24.28 2.70 -28.59
N PRO A 20 -23.03 3.02 -29.00
CA PRO A 20 -21.91 2.82 -28.08
C PRO A 20 -20.76 3.85 -28.30
N VAL A 21 -20.74 4.94 -27.52
CA VAL A 21 -19.55 5.81 -27.40
C VAL A 21 -19.07 5.90 -25.94
N LEU A 22 -19.26 4.83 -25.16
CA LEU A 22 -18.78 4.78 -23.76
C LEU A 22 -17.96 3.52 -23.43
N ALA A 23 -17.44 2.82 -24.45
CA ALA A 23 -16.55 1.68 -24.25
C ALA A 23 -15.08 1.94 -24.66
N ALA A 24 -14.75 3.11 -25.21
CA ALA A 24 -13.38 3.47 -25.59
C ALA A 24 -12.60 4.23 -24.50
N ASP A 25 -13.26 4.78 -23.48
CA ASP A 25 -12.61 5.64 -22.47
C ASP A 25 -12.05 4.89 -21.25
N LYS A 26 -12.19 3.56 -21.20
CA LYS A 26 -11.68 2.73 -20.08
C LYS A 26 -10.32 2.09 -20.32
N ALA A 27 -9.71 2.31 -21.48
CA ALA A 27 -8.42 1.70 -21.82
C ALA A 27 -7.20 2.56 -21.43
N GLU A 28 -7.35 3.86 -21.19
CA GLU A 28 -6.19 4.76 -20.96
C GLU A 28 -5.81 5.00 -19.48
N LYS A 29 -6.64 4.64 -18.50
CA LYS A 29 -6.27 4.74 -17.07
C LYS A 29 -5.55 3.51 -16.50
N LYS A 30 -4.85 2.77 -17.36
CA LYS A 30 -3.81 1.81 -16.95
C LYS A 30 -2.43 2.28 -17.43
N GLU A 31 -2.20 3.59 -17.46
CA GLU A 31 -0.85 4.08 -17.33
C GLU A 31 -0.23 3.48 -16.07
N LYS A 32 0.83 2.71 -16.33
CA LYS A 32 1.65 2.04 -15.34
C LYS A 32 1.89 3.02 -14.19
N LYS A 33 1.33 2.73 -13.02
CA LYS A 33 2.00 3.12 -11.78
C LYS A 33 3.40 2.53 -11.92
N ALA A 34 4.35 3.36 -12.36
CA ALA A 34 5.75 3.03 -12.33
C ALA A 34 5.98 2.40 -10.97
N LYS A 35 6.49 1.17 -10.95
CA LYS A 35 7.09 0.63 -9.73
C LYS A 35 7.96 1.78 -9.24
N GLY A 36 7.57 2.38 -8.11
CA GLY A 36 8.41 3.38 -7.47
C GLY A 36 9.81 2.79 -7.33
N PRO A 37 10.85 3.62 -7.13
CA PRO A 37 12.20 3.11 -6.93
C PRO A 37 12.16 1.90 -6.01
N ALA A 38 12.98 0.87 -6.22
CA ALA A 38 12.92 -0.39 -5.48
C ALA A 38 12.93 -0.24 -3.93
N ASN A 39 13.23 0.98 -3.45
CA ASN A 39 13.20 1.45 -2.07
C ASN A 39 12.00 2.35 -1.71
N ALA A 40 10.90 2.34 -2.47
CA ALA A 40 9.68 3.11 -2.21
C ALA A 40 8.92 2.66 -0.94
N GLY A 41 9.55 1.85 -0.09
CA GLY A 41 9.12 1.55 1.27
C GLY A 41 9.23 2.77 2.19
N VAL A 42 9.95 2.63 3.29
CA VAL A 42 10.04 3.65 4.36
C VAL A 42 10.44 5.05 3.87
N PHE A 43 11.17 5.16 2.76
CA PHE A 43 11.59 6.44 2.17
C PHE A 43 10.54 7.12 1.27
N ALA A 44 9.43 6.47 0.91
CA ALA A 44 8.41 7.13 0.08
C ALA A 44 7.71 8.30 0.78
N VAL A 45 7.81 8.38 2.11
CA VAL A 45 7.24 9.47 2.90
C VAL A 45 7.84 10.83 2.52
N VAL A 46 9.13 10.86 2.16
CA VAL A 46 9.80 12.11 1.78
C VAL A 46 9.62 12.49 0.32
N ASN A 47 9.04 11.62 -0.52
CA ASN A 47 8.76 11.94 -1.93
C ASN A 47 7.59 12.92 -2.10
N LYS A 48 6.85 13.20 -1.02
CA LYS A 48 5.66 14.07 -1.01
C LYS A 48 5.93 15.46 -0.47
N ILE A 49 7.16 15.74 -0.06
CA ILE A 49 7.56 17.00 0.58
C ILE A 49 8.83 17.53 -0.06
N GLU A 50 8.99 18.84 -0.04
CA GLU A 50 10.21 19.47 -0.49
C GLU A 50 11.25 19.40 0.63
N LEU A 51 12.40 18.81 0.31
CA LEU A 51 13.54 18.71 1.22
C LEU A 51 14.57 19.78 0.87
N THR A 52 15.20 20.35 1.89
CA THR A 52 16.43 21.15 1.72
C THR A 52 17.57 20.27 1.21
N ASP A 53 18.59 20.85 0.62
CA ASP A 53 19.72 20.07 0.08
C ASP A 53 20.45 19.28 1.17
N LYS A 54 20.62 19.89 2.35
CA LYS A 54 21.16 19.20 3.54
C LYS A 54 20.32 17.98 3.94
N GLN A 55 18.99 18.08 3.88
CA GLN A 55 18.11 16.94 4.17
C GLN A 55 18.19 15.87 3.07
N LYS A 56 18.30 16.25 1.80
CA LYS A 56 18.50 15.30 0.70
C LYS A 56 19.79 14.49 0.89
N GLU A 57 20.88 15.14 1.30
CA GLU A 57 22.14 14.46 1.63
C GLU A 57 21.98 13.47 2.78
N GLN A 58 21.30 13.86 3.85
CA GLN A 58 21.01 12.97 4.98
C GLN A 58 20.14 11.78 4.57
N VAL A 59 19.11 11.99 3.73
CA VAL A 59 18.31 10.90 3.16
C VAL A 59 19.15 9.98 2.29
N ALA A 60 20.05 10.53 1.47
CA ALA A 60 20.95 9.73 0.63
C ALA A 60 21.91 8.87 1.47
N ALA A 61 22.44 9.42 2.57
CA ALA A 61 23.25 8.67 3.52
C ALA A 61 22.47 7.51 4.16
N LEU A 62 21.22 7.75 4.60
CA LEU A 62 20.35 6.69 5.12
C LEU A 62 20.05 5.62 4.06
N LYS A 63 19.81 6.02 2.81
CA LYS A 63 19.61 5.07 1.70
C LYS A 63 20.87 4.24 1.44
N LYS A 64 22.07 4.82 1.57
CA LYS A 64 23.34 4.09 1.43
C LYS A 64 23.56 3.11 2.59
N GLU A 65 23.26 3.53 3.82
CA GLU A 65 23.44 2.71 5.03
C GLU A 65 22.44 1.53 5.09
N PHE A 66 21.18 1.76 4.71
CA PHE A 66 20.10 0.80 4.93
C PHE A 66 19.47 0.23 3.66
N GLY A 67 19.80 0.76 2.48
CA GLY A 67 19.18 0.35 1.21
C GLY A 67 19.34 -1.14 0.92
N SER A 68 20.56 -1.68 1.02
CA SER A 68 20.80 -3.12 0.79
C SER A 68 20.09 -3.98 1.83
N LYS A 69 20.21 -3.63 3.12
CA LYS A 69 19.57 -4.35 4.22
C LYS A 69 18.05 -4.40 4.07
N LEU A 70 17.43 -3.28 3.69
CA LEU A 70 16.00 -3.23 3.42
C LEU A 70 15.64 -4.06 2.18
N ALA A 71 16.44 -4.01 1.10
CA ALA A 71 16.17 -4.79 -0.10
C ALA A 71 16.25 -6.30 0.17
N GLU A 72 17.26 -6.76 0.91
CA GLU A 72 17.42 -8.15 1.34
C GLU A 72 16.27 -8.58 2.25
N ALA A 73 15.95 -7.80 3.28
CA ALA A 73 14.82 -8.10 4.17
C ALA A 73 13.47 -8.12 3.43
N ASN A 74 13.26 -7.27 2.42
CA ASN A 74 12.06 -7.30 1.58
C ASN A 74 11.98 -8.58 0.72
N LYS A 75 13.12 -9.12 0.27
CA LYS A 75 13.17 -10.41 -0.44
C LYS A 75 12.83 -11.56 0.50
N ALA A 76 13.36 -11.55 1.73
CA ALA A 76 13.12 -12.60 2.72
C ALA A 76 11.64 -12.72 3.13
N VAL A 77 10.89 -11.61 3.10
CA VAL A 77 9.44 -11.62 3.38
C VAL A 77 8.56 -11.81 2.14
N ALA A 78 9.16 -11.99 0.97
CA ALA A 78 8.40 -12.11 -0.27
C ALA A 78 7.53 -13.38 -0.23
N LEU A 79 6.24 -13.20 -0.51
CA LEU A 79 5.30 -14.31 -0.59
C LEU A 79 5.52 -15.08 -1.90
N THR A 80 5.37 -16.40 -1.84
CA THR A 80 5.23 -17.24 -3.04
C THR A 80 3.93 -16.91 -3.78
N ASP A 81 3.79 -17.36 -5.02
CA ASP A 81 2.57 -17.09 -5.79
C ASP A 81 1.33 -17.77 -5.20
N GLU A 82 1.51 -18.96 -4.63
CA GLU A 82 0.46 -19.66 -3.86
C GLU A 82 0.05 -18.87 -2.61
N GLN A 83 1.02 -18.36 -1.84
CA GLN A 83 0.76 -17.54 -0.67
C GLN A 83 0.06 -16.21 -1.04
N LYS A 84 0.41 -15.60 -2.19
CA LYS A 84 -0.29 -14.43 -2.71
C LYS A 84 -1.75 -14.74 -3.06
N ALA A 85 -2.01 -15.89 -3.71
CA ALA A 85 -3.35 -16.34 -4.04
C ALA A 85 -4.18 -16.60 -2.77
N ALA A 86 -3.61 -17.34 -1.81
CA ALA A 86 -4.22 -17.61 -0.51
C ALA A 86 -4.53 -16.30 0.23
N ARG A 87 -3.61 -15.33 0.24
CA ARG A 87 -3.84 -14.00 0.82
C ARG A 87 -4.99 -13.28 0.13
N LYS A 88 -5.06 -13.32 -1.20
CA LYS A 88 -6.12 -12.66 -1.97
C LYS A 88 -7.49 -13.26 -1.64
N THR A 89 -7.60 -14.58 -1.63
CA THR A 89 -8.82 -15.30 -1.26
C THR A 89 -9.22 -14.99 0.18
N ALA A 90 -8.30 -15.10 1.14
CA ALA A 90 -8.57 -14.80 2.54
C ALA A 90 -9.00 -13.34 2.76
N THR A 91 -8.44 -12.40 2.00
CA THR A 91 -8.85 -10.99 2.05
C THR A 91 -10.26 -10.78 1.52
N GLN A 92 -10.67 -11.55 0.50
CA GLN A 92 -12.05 -11.50 0.00
C GLN A 92 -13.00 -12.10 1.04
N GLU A 93 -12.67 -13.25 1.62
CA GLU A 93 -13.47 -13.87 2.68
C GLU A 93 -13.62 -12.96 3.91
N VAL A 94 -12.57 -12.22 4.29
CA VAL A 94 -12.66 -11.21 5.36
C VAL A 94 -13.73 -10.16 5.06
N LYS A 95 -13.82 -9.68 3.81
CA LYS A 95 -14.83 -8.70 3.40
C LYS A 95 -16.22 -9.31 3.43
N ASP A 96 -16.37 -10.51 2.88
CA ASP A 96 -17.66 -11.21 2.81
C ASP A 96 -18.18 -11.55 4.21
N LYS A 97 -17.27 -11.85 5.15
CA LYS A 97 -17.58 -12.09 6.57
C LYS A 97 -17.70 -10.81 7.41
N GLY A 98 -17.43 -9.65 6.84
CA GLY A 98 -17.46 -8.37 7.55
C GLY A 98 -16.42 -8.24 8.69
N LEU A 99 -15.36 -9.06 8.69
CA LEU A 99 -14.32 -9.04 9.71
C LEU A 99 -13.52 -7.73 9.63
N LYS A 100 -13.17 -7.16 10.78
CA LYS A 100 -12.45 -5.87 10.88
C LYS A 100 -11.27 -5.95 11.83
N GLY A 101 -10.36 -4.98 11.68
CA GLY A 101 -9.26 -4.77 12.61
C GLY A 101 -8.36 -6.00 12.82
N LYS A 102 -8.22 -6.41 14.08
CA LYS A 102 -7.34 -7.50 14.49
C LYS A 102 -7.83 -8.87 13.98
N GLU A 103 -9.13 -9.12 14.04
CA GLU A 103 -9.73 -10.39 13.61
C GLU A 103 -9.50 -10.65 12.12
N ALA A 104 -9.71 -9.62 11.29
CA ALA A 104 -9.40 -9.69 9.86
C ALA A 104 -7.93 -10.03 9.60
N ARG A 105 -7.02 -9.45 10.38
CA ARG A 105 -5.57 -9.67 10.23
C ARG A 105 -5.19 -11.10 10.60
N GLU A 106 -5.70 -11.61 11.71
CA GLU A 106 -5.46 -12.96 12.19
C GLU A 106 -6.05 -13.99 11.21
N TYR A 107 -7.25 -13.73 10.69
CA TYR A 107 -7.87 -14.58 9.67
C TYR A 107 -7.01 -14.70 8.42
N VAL A 108 -6.53 -13.56 7.88
CA VAL A 108 -5.65 -13.58 6.70
C VAL A 108 -4.34 -14.29 7.02
N MET A 109 -3.68 -13.96 8.14
CA MET A 109 -2.40 -14.61 8.49
C MET A 109 -2.54 -16.13 8.64
N GLY A 110 -3.61 -16.61 9.27
CA GLY A 110 -3.88 -18.05 9.39
C GLY A 110 -4.14 -18.75 8.07
N LYS A 111 -4.50 -18.03 7.00
CA LYS A 111 -4.73 -18.59 5.66
C LYS A 111 -3.51 -18.51 4.74
N VAL A 112 -2.61 -17.56 4.97
CA VAL A 112 -1.40 -17.40 4.13
C VAL A 112 -0.34 -18.46 4.45
N ASN A 113 -0.42 -19.16 5.59
CA ASN A 113 0.52 -20.22 5.98
C ASN A 113 1.99 -19.81 5.80
N LEU A 114 2.40 -18.77 6.53
CA LEU A 114 3.78 -18.29 6.51
C LEU A 114 4.70 -19.27 7.24
N SER A 115 5.87 -19.57 6.66
CA SER A 115 6.89 -20.34 7.36
C SER A 115 7.41 -19.58 8.59
N SER A 116 8.00 -20.29 9.56
CA SER A 116 8.64 -19.67 10.73
C SER A 116 9.71 -18.66 10.31
N GLU A 117 10.51 -19.00 9.30
CA GLU A 117 11.55 -18.13 8.73
C GLU A 117 10.95 -16.85 8.12
N GLN A 118 9.86 -16.95 7.37
CA GLN A 118 9.15 -15.78 6.83
C GLN A 118 8.55 -14.91 7.93
N GLN A 119 8.06 -15.51 9.03
CA GLN A 119 7.52 -14.76 10.17
C GLN A 119 8.62 -13.99 10.92
N GLU A 120 9.78 -14.61 11.14
CA GLU A 120 10.94 -13.91 11.74
C GLU A 120 11.46 -12.81 10.81
N ALA A 121 11.60 -13.08 9.51
CA ALA A 121 11.98 -12.06 8.53
C ALA A 121 11.00 -10.86 8.53
N GLN A 122 9.70 -11.08 8.76
CA GLN A 122 8.72 -9.99 8.89
C GLN A 122 8.94 -9.15 10.15
N LYS A 123 9.31 -9.77 11.28
CA LYS A 123 9.64 -9.06 12.52
C LYS A 123 10.91 -8.23 12.34
N GLU A 124 11.95 -8.82 11.75
CA GLU A 124 13.22 -8.15 11.48
C GLU A 124 13.06 -6.98 10.51
N LEU A 125 12.34 -7.18 9.40
CA LEU A 125 12.00 -6.09 8.48
C LEU A 125 11.22 -4.99 9.19
N GLY A 126 10.29 -5.35 10.09
CA GLY A 126 9.55 -4.42 10.92
C GLY A 126 10.47 -3.57 11.81
N ALA A 127 11.38 -4.21 12.55
CA ALA A 127 12.35 -3.54 13.41
C ALA A 127 13.30 -2.62 12.61
N LEU A 128 13.85 -3.12 11.51
CA LEU A 128 14.72 -2.35 10.61
C LEU A 128 13.99 -1.13 10.03
N THR A 129 12.74 -1.31 9.61
CA THR A 129 11.89 -0.23 9.11
C THR A 129 11.63 0.83 10.18
N GLN A 130 11.42 0.45 11.45
CA GLN A 130 11.23 1.41 12.54
C GLN A 130 12.49 2.24 12.80
N VAL A 131 13.68 1.61 12.77
CA VAL A 131 14.96 2.32 12.93
C VAL A 131 15.13 3.35 11.83
N VAL A 132 14.94 2.95 10.57
CA VAL A 132 15.07 3.86 9.43
C VAL A 132 14.02 4.96 9.48
N ARG A 133 12.77 4.64 9.81
CA ARG A 133 11.69 5.63 9.95
C ARG A 133 12.01 6.65 11.03
N THR A 134 12.56 6.22 12.17
CA THR A 134 12.92 7.12 13.28
C THR A 134 14.04 8.08 12.85
N LYS A 135 15.10 7.56 12.22
CA LYS A 135 16.18 8.39 11.67
C LYS A 135 15.65 9.37 10.60
N LEU A 136 14.73 8.91 9.75
CA LEU A 136 14.13 9.72 8.69
C LEU A 136 13.21 10.82 9.24
N ILE A 137 12.43 10.57 10.28
CA ILE A 137 11.57 11.58 10.91
C ILE A 137 12.42 12.63 11.64
N ALA A 138 13.56 12.23 12.22
CA ALA A 138 14.44 13.14 12.96
C ALA A 138 15.06 14.25 12.09
N ILE A 139 15.19 14.03 10.77
CA ILE A 139 15.75 15.03 9.86
C ILE A 139 14.69 15.99 9.28
N LEU A 140 13.40 15.75 9.51
CA LEU A 140 12.29 16.56 8.99
C LEU A 140 11.87 17.65 9.98
N THR A 141 11.47 18.80 9.45
CA THR A 141 10.84 19.87 10.24
C THR A 141 9.43 19.48 10.68
N PRO A 142 8.85 20.13 11.71
CA PRO A 142 7.46 19.90 12.08
C PRO A 142 6.48 20.07 10.92
N GLU A 143 6.65 21.13 10.12
CA GLU A 143 5.81 21.40 8.93
C GLU A 143 5.94 20.30 7.87
N GLN A 144 7.15 19.81 7.62
CA GLN A 144 7.39 18.70 6.71
C GLN A 144 6.78 17.38 7.20
N LYS A 145 6.80 17.12 8.51
CA LYS A 145 6.14 15.94 9.10
C LYS A 145 4.63 16.01 8.90
N GLU A 146 4.03 17.16 9.13
CA GLU A 146 2.61 17.40 8.90
C GLU A 146 2.24 17.22 7.42
N ALA A 147 2.98 17.88 6.52
CA ALA A 147 2.79 17.75 5.07
C ALA A 147 2.97 16.31 4.56
N ALA A 148 3.85 15.53 5.20
CA ALA A 148 4.04 14.12 4.89
C ALA A 148 2.99 13.20 5.54
N GLY A 149 2.03 13.74 6.30
CA GLY A 149 1.02 12.98 7.03
C GLY A 149 1.58 12.13 8.17
N ILE A 150 2.76 12.49 8.67
CA ILE A 150 3.40 11.85 9.81
C ILE A 150 2.79 12.47 11.07
N LYS A 151 1.81 11.78 11.63
CA LYS A 151 1.41 12.04 13.03
C LYS A 151 2.59 11.61 13.89
N ASP A 152 3.04 12.47 14.80
CA ASP A 152 4.02 12.06 15.80
C ASP A 152 3.51 10.76 16.42
N ALA A 153 4.35 9.73 16.37
CA ALA A 153 4.03 8.50 17.09
C ALA A 153 3.75 8.92 18.54
N PRO A 154 2.68 8.44 19.18
CA PRO A 154 2.56 8.64 20.61
C PRO A 154 3.84 8.07 21.19
N VAL A 155 4.70 8.96 21.71
CA VAL A 155 5.84 8.56 22.53
C VAL A 155 5.18 7.72 23.60
N LYS A 156 5.30 6.40 23.52
CA LYS A 156 5.08 5.56 24.68
C LYS A 156 6.09 6.09 25.66
N LYS A 157 5.66 7.02 26.54
CA LYS A 157 6.40 7.40 27.73
C LYS A 157 6.84 6.07 28.30
N LYS A 158 8.14 5.78 28.23
CA LYS A 158 8.73 4.80 29.14
C LYS A 158 8.18 5.24 30.49
N LYS A 159 7.29 4.45 31.07
CA LYS A 159 7.10 4.53 32.51
C LYS A 159 8.48 4.16 33.04
N GLU A 160 9.29 5.17 33.35
CA GLU A 160 10.22 5.08 34.46
C GLU A 160 9.40 4.53 35.61
N LYS A 161 9.50 3.21 35.80
CA LYS A 161 9.35 2.67 37.14
C LYS A 161 10.58 3.16 37.87
N GLU A 162 10.48 4.35 38.45
CA GLU A 162 11.26 4.66 39.63
C GLU A 162 10.88 3.59 40.67
N ALA A 163 11.79 2.65 40.88
CA ALA A 163 11.79 1.86 42.10
C ALA A 163 12.30 2.78 43.20
N LYS A 164 11.38 3.32 44.00
CA LYS A 164 11.65 3.69 45.39
C LYS A 164 11.45 2.48 46.26
#